data_AF-A0A0G0U590-F1
#
_entry.id   AF-A0A0G0U590-F1
#
_cell.length_a   1.000
_cell.length_b   1.000
_cell.length_c   1.000
_cell.angle_alpha   90.00
_cell.angle_beta   90.00
_cell.angle_gamma   90.00
#
_symmetry.space_group_name_H-M   'P 1'
#
loop_
_entity.id
_entity.type
_entity.pdbx_description
1 polymer ?
#
loop_
_entity_poly.entity_id
_entity_poly.type
_entity_poly.pdbx_seq_one_letter_code
_entity_poly.pdbx_strand_id
1 'polypeptide(L)'
;QAGTTTGRMSSQNPNLQNIPNKSELGRNIRKSFVADKGFKLVAFDYSQMELRIAAFLSGDEKLVEIFRKGEDVHTAVASEVFGVSFDNVDKEMRRQAKVINFGIIYGMGINALRQNLGTDRESAHKFYNEYFNKFSGLAEYLEKVKNETYKKGYTETFFGRRRYFEGLNSPLPYIRASAERMAINAPIQGTGADIVKLAMSKVDEYLSENNLKEDARLLLQVHDELLFEIKDSLVKKVSLEIKKIMEGVISPKEMRGIVCMVDVSAGDNWGEMVRFAQS
;
A
#
# COMPACT_ATOMS: atom_id res chain seq x y z
N GLN A 1 3.96 -9.30 -16.73
CA GLN A 1 3.22 -8.01 -16.70
C GLN A 1 1.70 -8.16 -16.50
N ALA A 2 1.05 -9.25 -16.97
CA ALA A 2 -0.42 -9.42 -16.94
C ALA A 2 -0.93 -10.66 -16.15
N GLY A 3 -0.42 -10.90 -14.93
CA GLY A 3 -0.77 -12.11 -14.17
C GLY A 3 -1.73 -11.92 -12.98
N THR A 4 -2.01 -10.68 -12.56
CA THR A 4 -2.89 -10.42 -11.41
C THR A 4 -4.12 -9.64 -11.82
N THR A 5 -5.28 -10.00 -11.26
CA THR A 5 -6.57 -9.35 -11.56
C THR A 5 -6.66 -7.92 -11.03
N THR A 6 -5.77 -7.53 -10.11
CA THR A 6 -5.71 -6.16 -9.54
C THR A 6 -4.76 -5.24 -10.32
N GLY A 7 -4.06 -5.76 -11.33
CA GLY A 7 -3.12 -4.99 -12.13
C GLY A 7 -1.69 -4.93 -11.56
N ARG A 8 -1.42 -5.53 -10.39
CA ARG A 8 -0.05 -5.72 -9.88
C ARG A 8 0.79 -6.58 -10.84
N MET A 9 2.10 -6.37 -10.89
CA MET A 9 2.96 -7.35 -11.55
C MET A 9 3.03 -8.62 -10.69
N SER A 10 3.35 -9.73 -11.32
CA SER A 10 3.65 -11.00 -10.65
C SER A 10 5.05 -11.44 -11.07
N SER A 11 5.73 -12.11 -10.15
CA SER A 11 7.03 -12.76 -10.40
C SER A 11 6.83 -14.28 -10.38
N GLN A 12 7.36 -14.97 -11.37
CA GLN A 12 7.33 -16.42 -11.49
C GLN A 12 8.73 -16.89 -11.93
N ASN A 13 9.13 -18.08 -11.47
CA ASN A 13 10.38 -18.76 -11.84
C ASN A 13 11.68 -17.95 -11.61
N PRO A 14 12.08 -17.64 -10.36
CA PRO A 14 11.38 -17.84 -9.09
C PRO A 14 10.45 -16.66 -8.76
N ASN A 15 9.55 -16.83 -7.78
CA ASN A 15 8.74 -15.72 -7.29
C ASN A 15 9.54 -14.85 -6.30
N LEU A 16 10.11 -13.76 -6.78
CA LEU A 16 10.89 -12.81 -5.99
C LEU A 16 10.03 -11.81 -5.19
N GLN A 17 8.70 -11.79 -5.38
CA GLN A 17 7.81 -10.95 -4.57
C GLN A 17 7.53 -11.55 -3.18
N ASN A 18 7.72 -12.87 -3.02
CA ASN A 18 7.41 -13.58 -1.77
C ASN A 18 8.66 -13.95 -0.95
N ILE A 19 9.80 -13.28 -1.16
CA ILE A 19 11.02 -13.56 -0.39
C ILE A 19 10.78 -13.20 1.10
N PRO A 20 10.87 -14.17 2.03
CA PRO A 20 10.53 -13.95 3.43
C PRO A 20 11.41 -12.86 4.06
N ASN A 21 10.84 -12.01 4.91
CA ASN A 21 11.57 -10.92 5.58
C ASN A 21 11.44 -10.91 7.11
N LYS A 22 10.47 -11.65 7.67
CA LYS A 22 10.20 -11.64 9.12
C LYS A 22 11.01 -12.67 9.91
N SER A 23 11.33 -13.81 9.31
CA SER A 23 12.16 -14.84 9.95
C SER A 23 13.64 -14.52 9.78
N GLU A 24 14.47 -15.01 10.70
CA GLU A 24 15.92 -14.92 10.58
C GLU A 24 16.43 -15.54 9.28
N LEU A 25 15.92 -16.74 8.94
CA LEU A 25 16.21 -17.40 7.68
C LEU A 25 15.82 -16.54 6.48
N GLY A 26 14.65 -15.90 6.51
CA GLY A 26 14.21 -14.98 5.46
C GLY A 26 15.14 -13.79 5.28
N ARG A 27 15.53 -13.15 6.39
CA ARG A 27 16.51 -12.05 6.37
C ARG A 27 17.84 -12.51 5.79
N ASN A 28 18.32 -13.71 6.17
CA ASN A 28 19.55 -14.27 5.63
C ASN A 28 19.46 -14.55 4.13
N ILE A 29 18.32 -15.03 3.62
CA ILE A 29 18.09 -15.18 2.17
C ILE A 29 18.19 -13.84 1.46
N ARG A 30 17.62 -12.76 2.03
CA ARG A 30 17.72 -11.41 1.45
C ARG A 30 19.17 -10.90 1.39
N LYS A 31 20.06 -11.32 2.29
CA LYS A 31 21.49 -10.96 2.23
C LYS A 31 22.22 -11.54 1.01
N SER A 32 21.69 -12.62 0.41
CA SER A 32 22.25 -13.22 -0.80
C SER A 32 21.97 -12.41 -2.06
N PHE A 33 21.08 -11.42 -2.01
CA PHE A 33 20.86 -10.45 -3.09
C PHE A 33 21.78 -9.26 -2.84
N VAL A 34 22.89 -9.22 -3.57
CA VAL A 34 23.96 -8.22 -3.45
C VAL A 34 23.98 -7.32 -4.67
N ALA A 35 24.41 -6.07 -4.49
CA ALA A 35 24.68 -5.17 -5.60
C ALA A 35 25.97 -5.57 -6.33
N ASP A 36 26.05 -5.21 -7.61
CA ASP A 36 27.29 -5.25 -8.38
C ASP A 36 28.37 -4.33 -7.79
N LYS A 37 29.63 -4.64 -8.07
CA LYS A 37 30.77 -3.86 -7.57
C LYS A 37 30.69 -2.40 -8.06
N GLY A 38 30.69 -1.45 -7.12
CA GLY A 38 30.57 -0.02 -7.40
C GLY A 38 29.12 0.49 -7.46
N PHE A 39 28.16 -0.35 -7.09
CA PHE A 39 26.73 -0.04 -6.99
C PHE A 39 26.19 -0.36 -5.60
N LYS A 40 25.06 0.25 -5.25
CA LYS A 40 24.20 -0.11 -4.11
C LYS A 40 22.84 -0.58 -4.60
N LEU A 41 22.23 -1.47 -3.82
CA LEU A 41 20.80 -1.68 -3.90
C LEU A 41 20.08 -0.55 -3.16
N VAL A 42 19.07 0.03 -3.79
CA VAL A 42 18.27 1.13 -3.26
C VAL A 42 16.79 0.81 -3.40
N ALA A 43 16.10 0.68 -2.27
CA ALA A 43 14.67 0.42 -2.21
C ALA A 43 13.89 1.72 -2.01
N PHE A 44 12.83 1.89 -2.79
CA PHE A 44 11.86 2.97 -2.69
C PHE A 44 10.49 2.36 -2.36
N ASP A 45 10.03 2.53 -1.13
CA ASP A 45 8.80 1.91 -0.62
C ASP A 45 7.74 2.97 -0.32
N TYR A 46 6.55 2.85 -0.91
CA TYR A 46 5.48 3.79 -0.61
C TYR A 46 4.91 3.54 0.80
N SER A 47 4.99 4.56 1.65
CA SER A 47 4.57 4.46 3.04
C SER A 47 3.04 4.46 3.14
N GLN A 48 2.46 3.30 3.49
CA GLN A 48 1.02 3.08 3.70
C GLN A 48 0.16 3.48 2.48
N MET A 49 0.63 3.17 1.27
CA MET A 49 -0.02 3.56 0.01
C MET A 49 -1.52 3.25 -0.04
N GLU A 50 -1.92 2.04 0.33
CA GLU A 50 -3.32 1.64 0.24
C GLU A 50 -4.24 2.43 1.18
N LEU A 51 -3.78 2.77 2.39
CA LEU A 51 -4.55 3.62 3.31
C LEU A 51 -4.66 5.06 2.80
N ARG A 52 -3.59 5.60 2.20
CA ARG A 52 -3.61 6.92 1.56
C ARG A 52 -4.61 6.96 0.40
N ILE A 53 -4.64 5.91 -0.41
CA ILE A 53 -5.62 5.77 -1.49
C ILE A 53 -7.03 5.60 -0.94
N ALA A 54 -7.23 4.81 0.11
CA ALA A 54 -8.53 4.67 0.76
C ALA A 54 -9.05 6.03 1.27
N ALA A 55 -8.21 6.81 1.94
CA ALA A 55 -8.54 8.18 2.38
C ALA A 55 -8.86 9.10 1.19
N PHE A 56 -8.05 9.05 0.14
CA PHE A 56 -8.25 9.84 -1.08
C PHE A 56 -9.58 9.53 -1.78
N LEU A 57 -9.84 8.25 -2.07
CA LEU A 57 -11.01 7.80 -2.82
C LEU A 57 -12.31 7.94 -2.02
N SER A 58 -12.26 7.67 -0.71
CA SER A 58 -13.42 7.87 0.16
C SER A 58 -13.71 9.34 0.43
N GLY A 59 -12.68 10.18 0.48
CA GLY A 59 -12.81 11.56 0.92
C GLY A 59 -13.16 11.67 2.41
N ASP A 60 -12.90 10.63 3.21
CA ASP A 60 -13.12 10.64 4.65
C ASP A 60 -12.29 11.74 5.32
N GLU A 61 -12.96 12.70 5.94
CA GLU A 61 -12.33 13.94 6.43
C GLU A 61 -11.22 13.66 7.45
N LYS A 62 -11.47 12.73 8.39
CA LYS A 62 -10.50 12.37 9.41
C LYS A 62 -9.28 11.67 8.83
N LEU A 63 -9.48 10.66 7.98
CA LEU A 63 -8.35 9.97 7.35
C LEU A 63 -7.54 10.91 6.46
N VAL A 64 -8.20 11.80 5.72
CA VAL A 64 -7.53 12.82 4.91
C VAL A 64 -6.70 13.74 5.81
N GLU A 65 -7.25 14.21 6.92
CA GLU A 65 -6.55 15.09 7.87
C GLU A 65 -5.33 14.40 8.50
N ILE A 66 -5.47 13.16 8.96
CA ILE A 66 -4.37 12.34 9.52
C ILE A 66 -3.19 12.30 8.54
N PHE A 67 -3.46 12.01 7.26
CA PHE A 67 -2.40 11.95 6.25
C PHE A 67 -1.83 13.31 5.86
N ARG A 68 -2.65 14.38 5.89
CA ARG A 68 -2.17 15.75 5.65
C ARG A 68 -1.24 16.24 6.75
N LYS A 69 -1.47 15.84 8.00
CA LYS A 69 -0.61 16.16 9.14
C LYS A 69 0.67 15.33 9.17
N GLY A 70 0.76 14.26 8.38
CA GLY A 70 1.91 13.35 8.39
C GLY A 70 1.99 12.47 9.63
N GLU A 71 0.86 12.26 10.32
CA GLU A 71 0.79 11.45 11.53
C GLU A 71 0.93 9.96 11.22
N ASP A 72 1.34 9.17 12.22
CA ASP A 72 1.25 7.71 12.13
C ASP A 72 -0.23 7.30 12.12
N VAL A 73 -0.71 6.85 10.96
CA VAL A 73 -2.13 6.50 10.74
C VAL A 73 -2.64 5.44 11.72
N HIS A 74 -1.80 4.50 12.17
CA HIS A 74 -2.22 3.49 13.11
C HIS A 74 -2.39 4.06 14.52
N THR A 75 -1.50 4.94 14.96
CA THR A 75 -1.62 5.68 16.21
C THR A 75 -2.83 6.62 16.17
N ALA A 76 -3.02 7.37 15.09
CA ALA A 76 -4.16 8.29 14.96
C ALA A 76 -5.51 7.54 14.97
N VAL A 77 -5.62 6.44 14.22
CA VAL A 77 -6.81 5.57 14.26
C VAL A 77 -7.03 4.99 15.66
N ALA A 78 -5.97 4.53 16.34
CA ALA A 78 -6.09 4.05 17.71
C ALA A 78 -6.62 5.14 18.66
N SER A 79 -6.05 6.35 18.60
CA SER A 79 -6.50 7.50 19.40
C SER A 79 -8.00 7.77 19.20
N GLU A 80 -8.47 7.77 17.95
CA GLU A 80 -9.87 8.00 17.60
C GLU A 80 -10.81 6.89 18.08
N VAL A 81 -10.42 5.62 17.91
CA VAL A 81 -11.28 4.47 18.23
C VAL A 81 -11.29 4.16 19.73
N PHE A 82 -10.17 4.33 20.44
CA PHE A 82 -10.09 4.10 21.89
C PHE A 82 -10.48 5.35 22.70
N GLY A 83 -10.61 6.51 22.07
CA GLY A 83 -10.96 7.76 22.75
C GLY A 83 -9.86 8.27 23.69
N VAL A 84 -8.59 7.98 23.37
CA VAL A 84 -7.42 8.44 24.12
C VAL A 84 -6.65 9.47 23.30
N SER A 85 -5.87 10.34 23.93
CA SER A 85 -5.00 11.26 23.18
C SER A 85 -3.92 10.51 22.40
N PHE A 86 -3.42 11.10 21.32
CA PHE A 86 -2.39 10.52 20.47
C PHE A 86 -1.17 10.02 21.26
N ASP A 87 -0.71 10.80 22.24
CA ASP A 87 0.45 10.48 23.09
C ASP A 87 0.18 9.34 24.10
N ASN A 88 -1.08 9.05 24.38
CA ASN A 88 -1.50 8.00 25.31
C ASN A 88 -1.83 6.67 24.61
N VAL A 89 -1.60 6.58 23.29
CA VAL A 89 -1.75 5.34 22.54
C VAL A 89 -0.60 4.40 22.85
N ASP A 90 -0.89 3.27 23.47
CA ASP A 90 0.10 2.23 23.72
C ASP A 90 0.38 1.34 22.49
N LYS A 91 1.37 0.45 22.62
CA LYS A 91 1.78 -0.47 21.55
C LYS A 91 0.67 -1.44 21.14
N GLU A 92 -0.17 -1.86 22.07
CA GLU A 92 -1.23 -2.83 21.83
C GLU A 92 -2.41 -2.16 21.12
N MET A 93 -2.82 -0.96 21.55
CA MET A 93 -3.79 -0.13 20.85
C MET A 93 -3.38 0.12 19.40
N ARG A 94 -2.12 0.52 19.18
CA ARG A 94 -1.58 0.72 17.83
C ARG A 94 -1.57 -0.58 17.02
N ARG A 95 -1.26 -1.72 17.64
CA ARG A 95 -1.30 -3.04 16.99
C ARG A 95 -2.73 -3.39 16.55
N GLN A 96 -3.73 -3.15 17.40
CA GLN A 96 -5.14 -3.41 17.11
C GLN A 96 -5.65 -2.50 15.99
N ALA A 97 -5.30 -1.20 16.02
CA ALA A 97 -5.60 -0.26 14.94
C ALA A 97 -4.95 -0.67 13.61
N LYS A 98 -3.72 -1.20 13.64
CA LYS A 98 -3.08 -1.77 12.45
C LYS A 98 -3.88 -2.95 11.89
N VAL A 99 -4.29 -3.90 12.75
CA VAL A 99 -5.08 -5.07 12.33
C VAL A 99 -6.37 -4.63 11.65
N ILE A 100 -7.11 -3.69 12.24
CA ILE A 100 -8.40 -3.26 11.67
C ILE A 100 -8.22 -2.45 10.39
N ASN A 101 -7.24 -1.55 10.29
CA ASN A 101 -6.97 -0.79 9.06
C ASN A 101 -6.75 -1.72 7.86
N PHE A 102 -5.88 -2.72 8.02
CA PHE A 102 -5.64 -3.70 6.95
C PHE A 102 -6.85 -4.60 6.74
N GLY A 103 -7.51 -5.06 7.80
CA GLY A 103 -8.67 -5.94 7.65
C GLY A 103 -9.81 -5.27 6.91
N ILE A 104 -10.18 -4.06 7.31
CA ILE A 104 -11.36 -3.36 6.79
C ILE A 104 -11.18 -2.93 5.32
N ILE A 105 -10.01 -2.42 4.94
CA ILE A 105 -9.72 -2.09 3.52
C ILE A 105 -9.92 -3.33 2.63
N TYR A 106 -9.69 -4.54 3.18
CA TYR A 106 -9.84 -5.81 2.48
C TYR A 106 -11.21 -6.49 2.66
N GLY A 107 -12.21 -5.80 3.19
CA GLY A 107 -13.54 -6.36 3.39
C GLY A 107 -13.56 -7.51 4.41
N MET A 108 -12.66 -7.47 5.40
CA MET A 108 -12.62 -8.46 6.47
C MET A 108 -13.91 -8.43 7.28
N GLY A 109 -14.62 -9.56 7.30
CA GLY A 109 -15.79 -9.73 8.15
C GLY A 109 -15.40 -9.86 9.63
N ILE A 110 -16.40 -9.70 10.50
CA ILE A 110 -16.19 -9.64 11.95
C ILE A 110 -15.48 -10.86 12.55
N ASN A 111 -15.74 -12.06 12.01
CA ASN A 111 -15.13 -13.29 12.52
C ASN A 111 -13.62 -13.33 12.27
N ALA A 112 -13.17 -12.82 11.13
CA ALA A 112 -11.76 -12.71 10.81
C ALA A 112 -11.10 -11.58 11.62
N LEU A 113 -11.81 -10.47 11.85
CA LEU A 113 -11.32 -9.40 12.73
C LEU A 113 -11.10 -9.93 14.15
N ARG A 114 -12.07 -10.66 14.70
CA ARG A 114 -11.99 -11.31 16.01
C ARG A 114 -10.74 -12.19 16.13
N GLN A 115 -10.48 -13.05 15.15
CA GLN A 115 -9.31 -13.94 15.13
C GLN A 115 -7.99 -13.16 15.10
N ASN A 116 -7.90 -12.11 14.28
CA ASN A 116 -6.67 -11.31 14.16
C ASN A 116 -6.41 -10.40 15.36
N LEU A 117 -7.47 -9.92 16.02
CA LEU A 117 -7.36 -9.16 17.27
C LEU A 117 -7.00 -10.08 18.45
N GLY A 118 -7.40 -11.35 18.41
CA GLY A 118 -7.24 -12.28 19.54
C GLY A 118 -8.24 -12.01 20.67
N THR A 119 -9.43 -11.54 20.33
CA THR A 119 -10.46 -11.08 21.29
C THR A 119 -11.78 -11.86 21.14
N ASP A 120 -12.75 -11.61 22.01
CA ASP A 120 -14.11 -12.14 21.89
C ASP A 120 -14.93 -11.41 20.78
N ARG A 121 -16.10 -11.97 20.46
CA ARG A 121 -16.93 -11.46 19.35
C ARG A 121 -17.55 -10.09 19.65
N GLU A 122 -17.91 -9.82 20.89
CA GLU A 122 -18.54 -8.55 21.30
C GLU A 122 -17.53 -7.41 21.21
N SER A 123 -16.33 -7.62 21.75
CA SER A 123 -15.22 -6.65 21.66
C SER A 123 -14.84 -6.36 20.21
N ALA A 124 -14.76 -7.39 19.36
CA ALA A 124 -14.51 -7.20 17.93
C ALA A 124 -15.62 -6.37 17.27
N HIS A 125 -16.89 -6.62 17.61
CA HIS A 125 -18.03 -5.89 17.04
C HIS A 125 -18.02 -4.43 17.46
N LYS A 126 -17.74 -4.17 18.74
CA LYS A 126 -17.59 -2.82 19.26
C LYS A 126 -16.48 -2.08 18.51
N PHE A 127 -15.31 -2.69 18.36
CA PHE A 127 -14.18 -2.10 17.66
C PHE A 127 -14.48 -1.80 16.19
N TYR A 128 -15.16 -2.74 15.50
CA TYR A 128 -15.62 -2.58 14.12
C TYR A 128 -16.58 -1.39 13.97
N ASN A 129 -17.58 -1.31 14.86
CA ASN A 129 -18.59 -0.25 14.80
C ASN A 129 -17.99 1.11 15.14
N GLU A 130 -17.18 1.20 16.20
CA GLU A 130 -16.49 2.45 16.56
C GLU A 130 -15.63 2.97 15.42
N TYR A 131 -14.87 2.09 14.75
CA TYR A 131 -14.09 2.48 13.58
C TYR A 131 -14.94 3.11 12.48
N PHE A 132 -16.01 2.46 12.04
CA PHE A 132 -16.86 3.01 10.98
C PHE A 132 -17.71 4.21 11.41
N ASN A 133 -17.99 4.34 12.71
CA ASN A 133 -18.61 5.54 13.26
C ASN A 133 -17.65 6.73 13.21
N LYS A 134 -16.35 6.53 13.47
CA LYS A 134 -15.33 7.58 13.40
C LYS A 134 -14.93 7.93 11.96
N PHE A 135 -14.91 6.93 11.08
CA PHE A 135 -14.49 7.03 9.68
C PHE A 135 -15.68 6.74 8.73
N SER A 136 -16.74 7.55 8.86
CA SER A 136 -18.01 7.33 8.15
C SER A 136 -17.89 7.53 6.65
N GLY A 137 -17.03 8.45 6.19
CA GLY A 137 -16.80 8.67 4.76
C GLY A 137 -16.18 7.43 4.10
N LEU A 138 -15.31 6.72 4.83
CA LEU A 138 -14.80 5.43 4.37
C LEU A 138 -15.92 4.37 4.33
N ALA A 139 -16.78 4.30 5.35
CA ALA A 139 -17.91 3.36 5.38
C ALA A 139 -18.83 3.54 4.15
N GLU A 140 -19.23 4.78 3.90
CA GLU A 140 -20.09 5.18 2.79
C GLU A 140 -19.45 4.86 1.45
N TYR A 141 -18.14 5.10 1.31
CA TYR A 141 -17.40 4.76 0.10
C TYR A 141 -17.40 3.26 -0.19
N LEU A 142 -17.08 2.42 0.80
CA LEU A 142 -17.03 0.96 0.60
C LEU A 142 -18.42 0.40 0.23
N GLU A 143 -19.48 0.91 0.87
CA GLU A 143 -20.86 0.51 0.56
C GLU A 143 -21.28 1.01 -0.84
N LYS A 144 -20.87 2.22 -1.22
CA LYS A 144 -21.08 2.74 -2.59
C LYS A 144 -20.38 1.87 -3.63
N VAL A 145 -19.10 1.51 -3.43
CA VAL A 145 -18.35 0.63 -4.33
C VAL A 145 -19.07 -0.70 -4.49
N LYS A 146 -19.50 -1.32 -3.38
CA LYS A 146 -20.27 -2.56 -3.40
C LYS A 146 -21.54 -2.42 -4.25
N ASN A 147 -22.38 -1.43 -3.94
CA ASN A 147 -23.66 -1.23 -4.62
C ASN A 147 -23.49 -0.90 -6.11
N GLU A 148 -22.50 -0.08 -6.47
CA GLU A 148 -22.19 0.20 -7.87
C GLU A 148 -21.67 -1.03 -8.61
N THR A 149 -20.86 -1.86 -7.96
CA THR A 149 -20.35 -3.09 -8.58
C THR A 149 -21.49 -4.07 -8.86
N TYR A 150 -22.48 -4.21 -7.97
CA TYR A 150 -23.67 -5.01 -8.24
C TYR A 150 -24.48 -4.51 -9.44
N LYS A 151 -24.55 -3.19 -9.64
CA LYS A 151 -25.27 -2.58 -10.78
C LYS A 151 -24.51 -2.69 -12.10
N LYS A 152 -23.19 -2.45 -12.06
CA LYS A 152 -22.33 -2.35 -13.26
C LYS A 152 -21.68 -3.67 -13.67
N GLY A 153 -21.52 -4.61 -12.73
CA GLY A 153 -20.76 -5.85 -12.90
C GLY A 153 -19.23 -5.69 -12.82
N TYR A 154 -18.72 -4.47 -12.58
CA TYR A 154 -17.30 -4.17 -12.49
C TYR A 154 -16.99 -3.03 -11.51
N THR A 155 -15.74 -2.99 -11.06
CA THR A 155 -15.13 -1.84 -10.36
C THR A 155 -14.21 -1.08 -11.30
N GLU A 156 -13.93 0.19 -11.02
CA GLU A 156 -13.01 1.02 -11.79
C GLU A 156 -11.94 1.64 -10.86
N THR A 157 -10.68 1.72 -11.31
CA THR A 157 -9.61 2.46 -10.61
C THR A 157 -9.75 3.96 -10.85
N PHE A 158 -9.01 4.78 -10.09
CA PHE A 158 -8.98 6.23 -10.32
C PHE A 158 -8.61 6.61 -11.77
N PHE A 159 -7.78 5.78 -12.43
CA PHE A 159 -7.33 5.99 -13.79
C PHE A 159 -8.23 5.34 -14.86
N GLY A 160 -9.42 4.85 -14.48
CA GLY A 160 -10.39 4.32 -15.43
C GLY A 160 -10.21 2.84 -15.78
N ARG A 161 -9.25 2.10 -15.17
CA ARG A 161 -9.12 0.66 -15.44
C ARG A 161 -10.25 -0.11 -14.76
N ARG A 162 -10.92 -0.98 -15.51
CA ARG A 162 -12.02 -1.82 -15.01
C ARG A 162 -11.58 -3.23 -14.62
N ARG A 163 -12.27 -3.80 -13.63
CA ARG A 163 -12.21 -5.22 -13.25
C ARG A 163 -13.62 -5.77 -13.10
N TYR A 164 -13.96 -6.81 -13.84
CA TYR A 164 -15.27 -7.46 -13.84
C TYR A 164 -15.38 -8.54 -12.76
N PHE A 165 -16.59 -8.73 -12.22
CA PHE A 165 -16.86 -9.67 -11.11
C PHE A 165 -18.08 -10.56 -11.39
N GLU A 166 -17.91 -11.57 -12.25
CA GLU A 166 -18.97 -12.53 -12.58
C GLU A 166 -19.51 -13.28 -11.35
N GLY A 167 -18.64 -13.51 -10.35
CA GLY A 167 -19.00 -14.22 -9.12
C GLY A 167 -20.10 -13.54 -8.28
N LEU A 168 -20.41 -12.25 -8.51
CA LEU A 168 -21.49 -11.55 -7.82
C LEU A 168 -22.88 -12.11 -8.14
N ASN A 169 -23.06 -12.70 -9.33
CA ASN A 169 -24.32 -13.31 -9.78
C ASN A 169 -24.39 -14.81 -9.49
N SER A 170 -23.37 -15.39 -8.84
CA SER A 170 -23.35 -16.82 -8.57
C SER A 170 -24.53 -17.24 -7.68
N PRO A 171 -25.20 -18.38 -7.92
CA PRO A 171 -26.22 -18.89 -7.00
C PRO A 171 -25.62 -19.32 -5.66
N LEU A 172 -24.30 -19.58 -5.60
CA LEU A 172 -23.60 -20.05 -4.41
C LEU A 172 -23.19 -18.89 -3.48
N PRO A 173 -23.70 -18.84 -2.23
CA PRO A 173 -23.44 -17.71 -1.33
C PRO A 173 -21.96 -17.43 -1.04
N TYR A 174 -21.12 -18.47 -0.94
CA TYR A 174 -19.70 -18.30 -0.64
C TYR A 174 -18.93 -17.68 -1.82
N ILE A 175 -19.33 -17.95 -3.07
CA ILE A 175 -18.74 -17.33 -4.26
C ILE A 175 -19.10 -15.86 -4.31
N ARG A 176 -20.39 -15.52 -4.10
CA ARG A 176 -20.85 -14.12 -4.03
C ARG A 176 -20.10 -13.33 -2.96
N ALA A 177 -20.02 -13.88 -1.75
CA ALA A 177 -19.33 -13.23 -0.64
C ALA A 177 -17.83 -13.02 -0.92
N SER A 178 -17.18 -13.96 -1.62
CA SER A 178 -15.79 -13.81 -2.05
C SER A 178 -15.64 -12.70 -3.11
N ALA A 179 -16.52 -12.68 -4.10
CA ALA A 179 -16.53 -11.64 -5.14
C ALA A 179 -16.79 -10.24 -4.56
N GLU A 180 -17.70 -10.12 -3.61
CA GLU A 180 -18.01 -8.87 -2.91
C GLU A 180 -16.78 -8.31 -2.18
N ARG A 181 -16.10 -9.14 -1.39
CA ARG A 181 -14.85 -8.72 -0.69
C ARG A 181 -13.77 -8.29 -1.68
N MET A 182 -13.61 -9.01 -2.78
CA MET A 182 -12.65 -8.65 -3.82
C MET A 182 -13.02 -7.34 -4.52
N ALA A 183 -14.31 -7.07 -4.73
CA ALA A 183 -14.80 -5.87 -5.39
C ALA A 183 -14.54 -4.62 -4.54
N ILE A 184 -14.87 -4.66 -3.24
CA ILE A 184 -14.69 -3.52 -2.33
C ILE A 184 -13.24 -3.01 -2.34
N ASN A 185 -12.28 -3.92 -2.35
CA ASN A 185 -10.85 -3.60 -2.29
C ASN A 185 -10.23 -3.28 -3.67
N ALA A 186 -10.84 -3.72 -4.77
CA ALA A 186 -10.21 -3.65 -6.09
C ALA A 186 -9.89 -2.21 -6.57
N PRO A 187 -10.75 -1.18 -6.36
CA PRO A 187 -10.40 0.20 -6.69
C PRO A 187 -9.16 0.70 -5.96
N ILE A 188 -9.03 0.39 -4.67
CA ILE A 188 -7.92 0.85 -3.82
C ILE A 188 -6.61 0.20 -4.29
N GLN A 189 -6.57 -1.13 -4.35
CA GLN A 189 -5.38 -1.85 -4.81
C GLN A 189 -5.03 -1.56 -6.27
N GLY A 190 -6.04 -1.47 -7.13
CA GLY A 190 -5.86 -1.19 -8.54
C GLY A 190 -5.28 0.20 -8.78
N THR A 191 -5.78 1.20 -8.07
CA THR A 191 -5.22 2.57 -8.13
C THR A 191 -3.78 2.59 -7.62
N GLY A 192 -3.45 1.82 -6.58
CA GLY A 192 -2.06 1.70 -6.11
C GLY A 192 -1.14 1.06 -7.15
N ALA A 193 -1.61 0.01 -7.81
CA ALA A 193 -0.88 -0.61 -8.92
C ALA A 193 -0.70 0.34 -10.12
N ASP A 194 -1.66 1.24 -10.36
CA ASP A 194 -1.55 2.29 -11.38
C ASP A 194 -0.47 3.29 -11.04
N ILE A 195 -0.49 3.81 -9.81
CA ILE A 195 0.51 4.76 -9.32
C ILE A 195 1.91 4.19 -9.47
N VAL A 196 2.14 2.94 -9.04
CA VAL A 196 3.45 2.29 -9.14
C VAL A 196 3.89 2.16 -10.60
N LYS A 197 3.00 1.76 -11.52
CA LYS A 197 3.34 1.63 -12.95
C LYS A 197 3.66 2.98 -13.60
N LEU A 198 2.88 4.02 -13.28
CA LEU A 198 3.14 5.37 -13.75
C LEU A 198 4.46 5.89 -13.19
N ALA A 199 4.77 5.60 -11.91
CA ALA A 199 6.06 5.92 -11.32
C ALA A 199 7.22 5.25 -12.07
N MET A 200 7.12 3.95 -12.32
CA MET A 200 8.12 3.21 -13.09
C MET A 200 8.36 3.82 -14.46
N SER A 201 7.29 4.19 -15.17
CA SER A 201 7.37 4.83 -16.49
C SER A 201 8.07 6.19 -16.43
N LYS A 202 7.68 7.05 -15.48
CA LYS A 202 8.28 8.39 -15.31
C LYS A 202 9.74 8.32 -14.86
N VAL A 203 10.09 7.33 -14.03
CA VAL A 203 11.48 7.10 -13.62
C VAL A 203 12.32 6.63 -14.82
N ASP A 204 11.82 5.71 -15.64
CA ASP A 204 12.55 5.26 -16.84
C ASP A 204 12.77 6.41 -17.85
N GLU A 205 11.79 7.29 -18.01
CA GLU A 205 11.90 8.52 -18.82
C GLU A 205 13.00 9.43 -18.27
N TYR A 206 12.96 9.76 -16.98
CA TYR A 206 14.02 10.55 -16.31
C TYR A 206 15.42 9.95 -16.50
N LEU A 207 15.55 8.64 -16.31
CA LEU A 207 16.84 7.96 -16.48
C LEU A 207 17.33 7.99 -17.93
N SER A 208 16.42 7.90 -18.89
CA SER A 208 16.73 8.00 -20.33
C SER A 208 17.22 9.39 -20.70
N GLU A 209 16.45 10.42 -20.34
CA GLU A 209 16.74 11.83 -20.69
C GLU A 209 18.06 12.32 -20.08
N ASN A 210 18.45 11.76 -18.94
CA ASN A 210 19.68 12.14 -18.24
C ASN A 210 20.86 11.20 -18.54
N ASN A 211 20.72 10.25 -19.47
CA ASN A 211 21.73 9.23 -19.80
C ASN A 211 22.21 8.42 -18.58
N LEU A 212 21.30 8.10 -17.65
CA LEU A 212 21.58 7.41 -16.40
C LEU A 212 21.22 5.90 -16.43
N LYS A 213 20.75 5.36 -17.55
CA LYS A 213 20.30 3.95 -17.66
C LYS A 213 21.39 2.92 -17.33
N GLU A 214 22.66 3.27 -17.51
CA GLU A 214 23.79 2.41 -17.11
C GLU A 214 24.19 2.58 -15.64
N ASP A 215 23.85 3.72 -15.04
CA ASP A 215 24.23 4.06 -13.66
C ASP A 215 23.10 3.80 -12.65
N ALA A 216 21.86 3.61 -13.10
CA ALA A 216 20.71 3.31 -12.26
C ALA A 216 19.70 2.43 -13.02
N ARG A 217 19.37 1.26 -12.46
CA ARG A 217 18.53 0.24 -13.12
C ARG A 217 17.47 -0.28 -12.17
N LEU A 218 16.22 -0.33 -12.62
CA LEU A 218 15.15 -0.99 -11.86
C LEU A 218 15.34 -2.51 -11.95
N LEU A 219 15.54 -3.17 -10.81
CA LEU A 219 15.72 -4.62 -10.73
C LEU A 219 14.39 -5.33 -10.48
N LEU A 220 13.64 -4.90 -9.47
CA LEU A 220 12.44 -5.59 -9.00
C LEU A 220 11.35 -4.61 -8.60
N GLN A 221 10.11 -5.05 -8.78
CA GLN A 221 8.93 -4.43 -8.20
C GLN A 221 8.24 -5.45 -7.27
N VAL A 222 8.18 -5.11 -5.98
CA VAL A 222 7.59 -5.93 -4.93
C VAL A 222 6.45 -5.16 -4.28
N HIS A 223 5.22 -5.46 -4.69
CA HIS A 223 4.03 -4.71 -4.27
C HIS A 223 4.12 -3.21 -4.59
N ASP A 224 4.38 -2.37 -3.60
CA ASP A 224 4.54 -0.93 -3.70
C ASP A 224 6.01 -0.48 -3.54
N GLU A 225 6.94 -1.42 -3.37
CA GLU A 225 8.38 -1.20 -3.36
C GLU A 225 8.99 -1.33 -4.77
N LEU A 226 9.85 -0.38 -5.14
CA LEU A 226 10.73 -0.45 -6.30
C LEU A 226 12.19 -0.60 -5.84
N LEU A 227 12.83 -1.69 -6.25
CA LEU A 227 14.24 -1.97 -5.94
C LEU A 227 15.10 -1.63 -7.15
N PHE A 228 15.99 -0.65 -6.98
CA PHE A 228 16.97 -0.24 -7.96
C PHE A 228 18.36 -0.73 -7.57
N GLU A 229 19.22 -0.84 -8.56
CA GLU A 229 20.66 -0.84 -8.40
C GLU A 229 21.21 0.48 -8.94
N ILE A 230 21.94 1.22 -8.12
CA ILE A 230 22.41 2.58 -8.42
C ILE A 230 23.89 2.68 -8.09
N LYS A 231 24.68 3.24 -9.02
CA LYS A 231 26.11 3.48 -8.85
C LYS A 231 26.39 4.28 -7.60
N ASP A 232 27.38 3.85 -6.81
CA ASP A 232 27.68 4.39 -5.48
C ASP A 232 27.79 5.91 -5.47
N SER A 233 28.50 6.47 -6.46
CA SER A 233 28.72 7.92 -6.58
C SER A 233 27.45 8.73 -6.88
N LEU A 234 26.36 8.09 -7.29
CA LEU A 234 25.12 8.71 -7.74
C LEU A 234 23.92 8.43 -6.84
N VAL A 235 24.05 7.52 -5.86
CA VAL A 235 22.95 7.12 -4.95
C VAL A 235 22.22 8.32 -4.39
N LYS A 236 22.92 9.32 -3.80
CA LYS A 236 22.26 10.50 -3.20
C LYS A 236 21.45 11.30 -4.22
N LYS A 237 22.05 11.64 -5.38
CA LYS A 237 21.42 12.48 -6.39
C LYS A 237 20.23 11.79 -7.04
N VAL A 238 20.43 10.56 -7.52
CA VAL A 238 19.40 9.82 -8.26
C VAL A 238 18.25 9.44 -7.34
N SER A 239 18.52 9.07 -6.09
CA SER A 239 17.45 8.71 -5.15
C SER A 239 16.52 9.87 -4.79
N LEU A 240 17.05 11.10 -4.70
CA LEU A 240 16.21 12.28 -4.47
C LEU A 240 15.24 12.53 -5.63
N GLU A 241 15.71 12.38 -6.88
CA GLU A 241 14.86 12.55 -8.05
C GLU A 241 13.86 11.40 -8.22
N ILE A 242 14.26 10.15 -8.04
CA ILE A 242 13.33 9.00 -8.09
C ILE A 242 12.24 9.16 -7.03
N LYS A 243 12.61 9.50 -5.79
CA LYS A 243 11.65 9.75 -4.70
C LYS A 243 10.65 10.83 -5.10
N LYS A 244 11.14 11.97 -5.61
CA LYS A 244 10.31 13.09 -6.06
C LYS A 244 9.36 12.69 -7.19
N ILE A 245 9.83 11.90 -8.16
CA ILE A 245 9.00 11.41 -9.28
C ILE A 245 7.88 10.50 -8.75
N MET A 246 8.22 9.57 -7.86
CA MET A 246 7.25 8.66 -7.23
C MET A 246 6.20 9.43 -6.41
N GLU A 247 6.62 10.34 -5.52
CA GLU A 247 5.72 11.17 -4.71
C GLU A 247 4.86 12.12 -5.58
N GLY A 248 5.33 12.44 -6.80
CA GLY A 248 4.68 13.34 -7.75
C GLY A 248 3.87 12.67 -8.86
N VAL A 249 3.58 11.36 -8.78
CA VAL A 249 2.77 10.68 -9.81
C VAL A 249 1.36 11.28 -9.91
N ILE A 250 0.73 11.53 -8.77
CA ILE A 250 -0.54 12.27 -8.64
C ILE A 250 -0.24 13.49 -7.78
N SER A 251 -0.73 14.67 -8.18
CA SER A 251 -0.46 15.87 -7.40
C SER A 251 -1.18 15.82 -6.04
N PRO A 252 -0.61 16.40 -4.97
CA PRO A 252 -1.30 16.48 -3.69
C PRO A 252 -2.65 17.19 -3.81
N LYS A 253 -2.79 18.16 -4.73
CA LYS A 253 -4.07 18.83 -5.01
C LYS A 253 -5.15 17.86 -5.46
N GLU A 254 -4.82 16.94 -6.36
CA GLU A 254 -5.74 15.89 -6.81
C GLU A 254 -6.04 14.90 -5.68
N MET A 255 -5.05 14.58 -4.84
CA MET A 255 -5.21 13.68 -3.69
C MET A 255 -5.69 14.36 -2.40
N ARG A 256 -6.45 15.46 -2.50
CA ARG A 256 -7.05 16.16 -1.32
C ARG A 256 -6.03 16.64 -0.28
N GLY A 257 -4.82 16.97 -0.72
CA GLY A 257 -3.68 17.37 0.11
C GLY A 257 -2.83 16.21 0.62
N ILE A 258 -3.15 14.96 0.30
CA ILE A 258 -2.37 13.79 0.68
C ILE A 258 -1.17 13.62 -0.25
N VAL A 259 0.00 13.36 0.32
CA VAL A 259 1.21 12.96 -0.43
C VAL A 259 1.40 11.45 -0.31
N CYS A 260 1.66 10.77 -1.43
CA CYS A 260 2.08 9.36 -1.45
C CYS A 260 3.56 9.24 -1.06
N MET A 261 3.87 9.43 0.22
CA MET A 261 5.23 9.44 0.77
C MET A 261 6.01 8.17 0.41
N VAL A 262 7.30 8.34 0.08
CA VAL A 262 8.21 7.23 -0.26
C VAL A 262 9.36 7.16 0.72
N ASP A 263 9.50 6.04 1.42
CA ASP A 263 10.67 5.74 2.25
C ASP A 263 11.81 5.21 1.35
N VAL A 264 13.02 5.72 1.55
CA VAL A 264 14.21 5.30 0.78
C VAL A 264 15.19 4.60 1.70
N SER A 265 15.66 3.42 1.29
CA SER A 265 16.71 2.68 2.00
C SER A 265 17.77 2.21 1.02
N ALA A 266 19.03 2.17 1.43
CA ALA A 266 20.14 1.73 0.58
C ALA A 266 21.08 0.77 1.32
N GLY A 267 21.71 -0.15 0.59
CA GLY A 267 22.68 -1.10 1.15
C GLY A 267 23.44 -1.88 0.09
N ASP A 268 24.49 -2.56 0.53
CA ASP A 268 25.26 -3.50 -0.31
C ASP A 268 24.48 -4.78 -0.62
N ASN A 269 23.50 -5.10 0.23
CA ASN A 269 22.59 -6.23 0.05
C ASN A 269 21.18 -5.86 0.51
N TRP A 270 20.18 -6.63 0.05
CA TRP A 270 18.77 -6.36 0.33
C TRP A 270 18.37 -6.63 1.78
N GLY A 271 19.13 -7.44 2.52
CA GLY A 271 18.86 -7.78 3.91
C GLY A 271 19.27 -6.73 4.94
N GLU A 272 20.22 -5.86 4.59
CA GLU A 272 20.90 -4.93 5.52
C GLU A 272 20.82 -3.46 5.06
N MET A 273 19.78 -3.12 4.30
CA MET A 273 19.55 -1.75 3.86
C MET A 273 19.28 -0.81 5.05
N VAL A 274 19.85 0.39 4.99
CA VAL A 274 19.66 1.44 5.98
C VAL A 274 18.83 2.57 5.38
N ARG A 275 17.88 3.09 6.16
CA ARG A 275 17.07 4.24 5.74
C ARG A 275 17.97 5.43 5.45
N PHE A 276 17.73 6.06 4.31
CA PHE A 276 18.45 7.24 3.87
C PHE A 276 18.02 8.43 4.75
N ALA A 277 18.88 8.85 5.69
CA ALA A 277 18.65 10.11 6.41
C ALA A 277 18.87 11.26 5.43
N GLN A 278 17.80 12.00 5.14
CA GLN A 278 17.86 13.18 4.29
C GLN A 278 18.54 14.30 5.09
N SER A 279 19.77 14.64 4.73
CA SER A 279 20.44 15.88 5.14
C SER A 279 19.76 17.08 4.50
#